data_AF-A0A3G2L5W2-F1
#
_entry.id   AF-A0A3G2L5W2-F1
#
_cell.length_a   1.000
_cell.length_b   1.000
_cell.length_c   1.000
_cell.angle_alpha   90.00
_cell.angle_beta   90.00
_cell.angle_gamma   90.00
#
_symmetry.space_group_name_H-M   'P 1'
#
loop_
_entity.id
_entity.type
_entity.pdbx_description
1 polymer ?
#
loop_
_entity_poly.entity_id
_entity_poly.type
_entity_poly.pdbx_seq_one_letter_code
_entity_poly.pdbx_strand_id
1 'polypeptide(L)'
;MPANKKHLTQSSLHRILKITAGFFGGYAITQVFHMVLIEIWDSASTLITLRFAGFIVWATLLVCAFIPKNGFKIWGIYLAIFAVLALIVFINQTPQAI
;
A
#
# COMPACT_ATOMS: atom_id res chain seq x y z
N MET A 1 25.85 -21.90 9.72
CA MET A 1 25.13 -22.93 8.93
C MET A 1 24.48 -22.26 7.71
N PRO A 2 24.61 -22.80 6.49
CA PRO A 2 23.98 -22.23 5.29
C PRO A 2 22.46 -22.52 5.26
N ALA A 3 21.66 -21.53 4.88
CA ALA A 3 20.20 -21.63 4.84
C ALA A 3 19.70 -22.51 3.66
N ASN A 4 18.61 -23.25 3.89
CA ASN A 4 18.03 -24.15 2.88
C ASN A 4 17.41 -23.36 1.71
N LYS A 5 17.93 -23.59 0.49
CA LYS A 5 17.54 -22.85 -0.72
C LYS A 5 16.09 -23.06 -1.14
N LYS A 6 15.42 -24.14 -0.71
CA LYS A 6 14.00 -24.43 -1.04
C LYS A 6 13.02 -23.32 -0.64
N HIS A 7 13.35 -22.54 0.39
CA HIS A 7 12.48 -21.47 0.91
C HIS A 7 12.86 -20.07 0.42
N LEU A 8 13.98 -19.93 -0.29
CA LEU A 8 14.44 -18.67 -0.84
C LEU A 8 13.83 -18.46 -2.22
N THR A 9 13.31 -17.26 -2.48
CA THR A 9 12.84 -16.88 -3.82
C THR A 9 14.02 -16.93 -4.78
N GLN A 10 14.02 -17.90 -5.70
CA GLN A 10 15.15 -18.19 -6.60
C GLN A 10 15.28 -17.17 -7.75
N SER A 11 14.18 -16.56 -8.17
CA SER A 11 14.18 -15.57 -9.26
C SER A 11 14.41 -14.15 -8.74
N SER A 12 15.51 -13.54 -9.18
CA SER A 12 15.85 -12.15 -8.88
C SER A 12 14.76 -11.17 -9.29
N LEU A 13 14.05 -11.43 -10.39
CA LEU A 13 12.96 -10.57 -10.87
C LEU A 13 11.79 -10.53 -9.90
N HIS A 14 11.35 -11.69 -9.39
CA HIS A 14 10.27 -11.73 -8.41
C HIS A 14 10.64 -11.06 -7.09
N ARG A 15 11.92 -11.10 -6.71
CA ARG A 15 12.41 -10.39 -5.53
C ARG A 15 12.35 -8.87 -5.73
N ILE A 16 12.81 -8.37 -6.88
CA ILE A 16 12.73 -6.93 -7.22
C ILE A 16 11.28 -6.47 -7.26
N LEU A 17 10.39 -7.22 -7.93
CA LEU A 17 8.97 -6.90 -8.00
C LEU A 17 8.31 -6.78 -6.62
N LYS A 18 8.65 -7.65 -5.68
CA LYS A 18 8.10 -7.58 -4.31
C LYS A 18 8.65 -6.38 -3.54
N ILE A 19 9.94 -6.07 -3.68
CA ILE A 19 10.55 -4.89 -3.07
C ILE A 19 9.88 -3.63 -3.61
N THR A 20 9.73 -3.51 -4.93
CA THR A 20 9.11 -2.33 -5.55
C THR A 20 7.62 -2.24 -5.23
N ALA A 21 6.89 -3.36 -5.20
CA ALA A 21 5.50 -3.38 -4.76
C ALA A 21 5.34 -2.92 -3.31
N GLY A 22 6.15 -3.45 -2.38
CA GLY A 22 6.11 -3.06 -0.97
C GLY A 22 6.49 -1.60 -0.76
N PHE A 23 7.58 -1.15 -1.38
CA PHE A 23 8.09 0.20 -1.21
C PHE A 23 7.19 1.23 -1.89
N PHE A 24 7.05 1.18 -3.22
CA PHE A 24 6.29 2.18 -3.98
C PHE A 24 4.78 1.93 -3.89
N GLY A 25 4.34 0.70 -4.15
CA GLY A 25 2.91 0.36 -4.12
C GLY A 25 2.31 0.50 -2.72
N GLY A 26 3.00 -0.01 -1.69
CA GLY A 26 2.58 0.14 -0.31
C GLY A 26 2.53 1.60 0.14
N TYR A 27 3.49 2.43 -0.30
CA TYR A 27 3.49 3.86 0.01
C TYR A 27 2.29 4.56 -0.63
N ALA A 28 2.04 4.31 -1.92
CA ALA A 28 0.91 4.89 -2.64
C ALA A 28 -0.43 4.54 -1.99
N ILE A 29 -0.66 3.26 -1.63
CA ILE A 29 -1.86 2.83 -0.89
C ILE A 29 -1.98 3.57 0.43
N THR A 30 -0.89 3.68 1.18
CA THR A 30 -0.88 4.37 2.47
C THR A 30 -1.32 5.83 2.31
N GLN A 31 -0.80 6.56 1.32
CA GLN A 31 -1.17 7.96 1.08
C GLN A 31 -2.66 8.13 0.73
N VAL A 32 -3.20 7.29 -0.17
CA VAL A 32 -4.61 7.40 -0.55
C VAL A 32 -5.53 6.95 0.57
N PHE A 33 -5.15 5.92 1.32
CA PHE A 33 -5.86 5.52 2.54
C PHE A 33 -5.92 6.67 3.55
N HIS A 34 -4.84 7.43 3.69
CA HIS A 34 -4.78 8.62 4.54
C HIS A 34 -5.73 9.73 4.07
N MET A 35 -5.80 9.97 2.76
CA MET A 35 -6.75 10.92 2.18
C MET A 35 -8.21 10.55 2.49
N VAL A 36 -8.58 9.27 2.35
CA VAL A 36 -9.92 8.78 2.72
C VAL A 36 -10.22 9.03 4.20
N LEU A 37 -9.26 8.80 5.10
CA LEU A 37 -9.47 9.05 6.53
C LEU A 37 -9.67 10.54 6.86
N ILE A 38 -8.97 11.43 6.16
CA ILE A 38 -9.13 12.88 6.32
C ILE A 38 -10.50 13.36 5.86
N GLU A 39 -11.12 12.69 4.89
CA GLU A 39 -12.48 13.03 4.42
C GLU A 39 -13.57 12.59 5.42
N ILE A 40 -13.33 11.51 6.17
CA ILE A 40 -14.30 10.94 7.11
C ILE A 40 -14.23 11.63 8.48
N TRP A 41 -13.06 12.15 8.86
CA TRP A 41 -12.78 12.65 10.20
C TRP A 41 -12.34 14.12 10.17
N ASP A 42 -12.31 14.78 11.33
CA ASP A 42 -11.76 16.12 11.48
C ASP A 42 -10.31 16.21 10.96
N SER A 43 -10.06 17.08 9.98
CA SER A 43 -8.80 17.10 9.22
C SER A 43 -7.58 17.41 10.09
N ALA A 44 -7.72 18.27 11.10
CA ALA A 44 -6.58 18.75 11.90
C ALA A 44 -6.04 17.66 12.84
N SER A 45 -6.93 17.02 13.60
CA SER A 45 -6.57 15.91 14.51
C SER A 45 -6.11 14.66 13.76
N THR A 46 -6.71 14.41 12.60
CA THR A 46 -6.40 13.26 11.74
C THR A 46 -5.02 13.37 11.11
N LEU A 47 -4.64 14.54 10.59
CA LEU A 47 -3.32 14.76 9.98
C LEU A 47 -2.15 14.49 10.95
N ILE A 48 -2.28 14.87 12.21
CA ILE A 48 -1.25 14.63 13.23
C ILE A 48 -1.12 13.13 13.52
N THR A 49 -2.24 12.44 13.69
CA THR A 49 -2.28 11.00 14.01
C THR A 49 -1.76 10.14 12.86
N LEU A 50 -2.19 10.46 11.64
CA LEU A 50 -1.76 9.80 10.41
C LEU A 50 -0.26 9.90 10.19
N ARG A 51 0.37 11.00 10.62
CA ARG A 51 1.82 11.18 10.45
C ARG A 51 2.63 10.08 11.14
N PHE A 52 2.13 9.57 12.27
CA PHE A 52 2.76 8.46 13.00
C PHE A 52 2.20 7.10 12.55
N ALA A 53 0.89 6.99 12.37
CA ALA A 53 0.23 5.75 11.99
C ALA A 53 0.58 5.30 10.56
N GLY A 54 0.84 6.24 9.65
CA GLY A 54 1.16 5.96 8.26
C GLY A 54 2.43 5.16 8.07
N PHE A 55 3.44 5.40 8.90
CA PHE A 55 4.65 4.58 8.87
C PHE A 55 4.35 3.11 9.21
N ILE A 56 3.49 2.86 10.20
CA ILE A 56 3.11 1.51 10.62
C ILE A 56 2.32 0.80 9.51
N VAL A 57 1.36 1.49 8.89
CA VAL A 57 0.59 0.96 7.75
C VAL A 57 1.53 0.62 6.59
N TRP A 58 2.42 1.52 6.23
CA TRP A 58 3.36 1.31 5.13
C TRP A 58 4.32 0.15 5.42
N ALA A 59 4.91 0.08 6.62
CA ALA A 59 5.79 -1.01 7.02
C ALA A 59 5.07 -2.37 6.99
N THR A 60 3.81 -2.41 7.43
CA THR A 60 2.98 -3.62 7.37
C THR A 60 2.77 -4.06 5.92
N LEU A 61 2.40 -3.14 5.03
CA LEU A 61 2.26 -3.43 3.60
C LEU A 61 3.58 -3.86 2.96
N LEU A 62 4.72 -3.32 3.40
CA LEU A 62 6.02 -3.74 2.91
C LEU A 62 6.28 -5.22 3.25
N VAL A 63 6.00 -5.63 4.50
CA VAL A 63 6.11 -7.04 4.92
C VAL A 63 5.10 -7.92 4.17
N CYS A 64 3.86 -7.47 4.02
CA CYS A 64 2.81 -8.19 3.28
C CYS A 64 3.20 -8.47 1.82
N ALA A 65 4.01 -7.60 1.21
CA ALA A 65 4.45 -7.78 -0.18
C ALA A 65 5.29 -9.06 -0.40
N PHE A 66 5.88 -9.61 0.67
CA PHE A 66 6.69 -10.83 0.60
C PHE A 66 5.92 -12.13 0.82
N ILE A 67 4.66 -12.06 1.26
CA ILE A 67 3.82 -13.24 1.51
C ILE A 67 3.55 -14.04 0.21
N PRO A 68 3.13 -13.42 -0.91
CA PRO A 68 2.83 -14.18 -2.13
C PRO A 68 4.11 -14.71 -2.77
N LYS A 69 4.06 -15.90 -3.37
CA LYS A 69 5.22 -16.45 -4.11
C LYS A 69 5.54 -15.66 -5.38
N ASN A 70 4.52 -15.12 -6.06
CA ASN A 70 4.64 -14.41 -7.34
C ASN A 70 4.59 -12.88 -7.15
N GLY A 71 5.64 -12.18 -7.60
CA GLY A 71 5.75 -10.71 -7.53
C GLY A 71 4.75 -9.93 -8.41
N PHE A 72 4.25 -10.51 -9.49
CA PHE A 72 3.22 -9.85 -10.31
C PHE A 72 1.86 -9.85 -9.62
N LYS A 73 1.55 -10.90 -8.86
CA LYS A 73 0.28 -11.00 -8.13
C LYS A 73 0.16 -9.88 -7.08
N ILE A 74 1.24 -9.59 -6.34
CA ILE A 74 1.20 -8.52 -5.35
C ILE A 74 1.03 -7.15 -5.99
N TRP A 75 1.71 -6.90 -7.12
CA TRP A 75 1.53 -5.65 -7.87
C TRP A 75 0.08 -5.47 -8.33
N GLY A 76 -0.55 -6.52 -8.87
CA GLY A 76 -1.96 -6.47 -9.26
C GLY A 76 -2.89 -6.19 -8.09
N ILE A 77 -2.66 -6.82 -6.93
CA ILE A 77 -3.46 -6.57 -5.72
C ILE A 77 -3.28 -5.13 -5.23
N TYR A 78 -2.03 -4.64 -5.20
CA TYR A 78 -1.74 -3.29 -4.69
C TYR A 78 -2.32 -2.20 -5.59
N LEU A 79 -2.21 -2.37 -6.91
CA LEU A 79 -2.84 -1.48 -7.88
C LEU A 79 -4.37 -1.50 -7.78
N ALA A 80 -4.97 -2.67 -7.56
CA ALA A 80 -6.42 -2.77 -7.38
C ALA A 80 -6.88 -2.05 -6.11
N ILE A 81 -6.21 -2.25 -4.98
CA ILE A 81 -6.51 -1.54 -3.72
C ILE A 81 -6.34 -0.04 -3.90
N PHE A 82 -5.23 0.39 -4.50
CA PHE A 82 -4.96 1.80 -4.78
C PHE A 82 -6.07 2.41 -5.66
N ALA A 83 -6.46 1.74 -6.74
CA ALA A 83 -7.50 2.22 -7.65
C ALA A 83 -8.86 2.35 -6.95
N VAL A 84 -9.24 1.38 -6.12
CA VAL A 84 -10.49 1.43 -5.33
C VAL A 84 -10.48 2.61 -4.36
N LEU A 85 -9.41 2.79 -3.60
CA LEU A 85 -9.30 3.91 -2.65
C LEU A 85 -9.26 5.25 -3.37
N ALA A 86 -8.53 5.35 -4.48
CA ALA A 86 -8.42 6.58 -5.26
C ALA A 86 -9.77 6.97 -5.89
N LEU A 87 -10.56 5.98 -6.32
CA LEU A 87 -11.90 6.19 -6.84
C LEU A 87 -12.84 6.71 -5.75
N ILE A 88 -12.74 6.20 -4.51
CA ILE A 88 -13.52 6.72 -3.38
C ILE A 88 -13.21 8.19 -3.12
N VAL A 89 -11.91 8.54 -3.02
CA VAL A 89 -11.45 9.93 -2.86
C VAL A 89 -11.97 10.81 -4.00
N PHE A 90 -11.86 10.35 -5.25
CA PHE A 90 -12.30 11.10 -6.41
C PHE A 90 -13.80 11.40 -6.38
N ILE A 91 -14.64 10.41 -6.07
CA ILE A 91 -16.11 10.58 -5.98
C ILE A 91 -16.49 11.53 -4.84
N ASN A 92 -15.81 11.45 -3.70
CA ASN A 92 -16.09 12.33 -2.55
C ASN A 92 -15.64 13.78 -2.80
N GLN A 93 -14.57 13.97 -3.58
CA GLN A 93 -14.05 15.30 -3.91
C GLN A 93 -14.83 16.00 -5.02
N THR A 94 -15.51 15.27 -5.90
CA THR A 94 -16.48 15.89 -6.82
C THR A 94 -17.63 16.47 -6.00
N PRO A 95 -17.77 17.81 -5.91
CA PRO A 95 -18.90 18.41 -5.20
C PRO A 95 -20.20 17.99 -5.88
N GLN A 96 -21.26 17.85 -5.08
CA GLN A 96 -22.64 18.00 -5.54
C GLN A 96 -22.68 19.22 -6.46
N ALA A 97 -22.68 19.02 -7.77
CA ALA A 97 -22.82 20.09 -8.74
C ALA A 97 -24.24 20.65 -8.56
N ILE A 98 -24.34 21.71 -7.77
CA ILE A 98 -25.51 22.61 -7.71
C ILE A 98 -25.17 23.81 -8.59
#